data_AF-A0A2V8JDF3-F1
#
_entry.id   AF-A0A2V8JDF3-F1
#
_cell.length_a   1.000
_cell.length_b   1.000
_cell.length_c   1.000
_cell.angle_alpha   90.00
_cell.angle_beta   90.00
_cell.angle_gamma   90.00
#
_symmetry.space_group_name_H-M   'P 1'
#
loop_
_entity.id
_entity.type
_entity.pdbx_description
1 polymer ?
#
loop_
_entity_poly.entity_id
_entity_poly.type
_entity_poly.pdbx_seq_one_letter_code
_entity_poly.pdbx_strand_id
1 'polypeptide(L)'
;LFDLWTAHPHRPTRDLDLLGHGDSSLEKYRRLFSEICEQTVEDDGLNFMANTVAAEGIKDDEDYEGVRVFGTTGKVYIFANELHA
;
A
#
# COMPACT_ATOMS: atom_id res chain seq x y z
N LEU A 1 -20.63 3.21 -8.63
CA LEU A 1 -21.30 1.89 -8.45
C LEU A 1 -21.91 1.78 -7.05
N PHE A 2 -21.16 2.01 -5.97
CA PHE A 2 -21.67 2.00 -4.58
C PHE A 2 -22.71 3.10 -4.26
N ASP A 3 -22.56 4.31 -4.80
CA ASP A 3 -23.52 5.41 -4.60
C ASP A 3 -24.93 5.13 -5.16
N LEU A 4 -25.05 4.17 -6.09
CA LEU A 4 -26.34 3.74 -6.63
C LEU A 4 -27.05 2.72 -5.72
N TRP A 5 -26.33 2.12 -4.77
CA TRP A 5 -26.76 0.93 -4.02
C TRP A 5 -26.97 1.23 -2.53
N THR A 6 -26.38 2.31 -2.00
CA THR A 6 -26.54 2.71 -0.59
C THR A 6 -26.96 4.16 -0.45
N ALA A 7 -27.98 4.44 0.38
CA ALA A 7 -28.44 5.81 0.68
C ALA A 7 -27.41 6.66 1.46
N HIS A 8 -26.29 6.06 1.84
CA HIS A 8 -25.16 6.71 2.49
C HIS A 8 -23.95 6.61 1.55
N PRO A 9 -23.43 7.74 1.02
CA PRO A 9 -22.23 7.72 0.21
C PRO A 9 -21.04 7.32 1.10
N HIS A 10 -20.37 6.23 0.73
CA HIS A 10 -19.13 5.83 1.41
C HIS A 10 -18.06 6.86 1.05
N ARG A 11 -17.25 7.32 2.02
CA ARG A 11 -16.08 8.15 1.69
C ARG A 11 -15.20 7.34 0.74
N PRO A 12 -14.90 7.84 -0.48
CA PRO A 12 -13.97 7.15 -1.36
C PRO A 12 -12.60 7.14 -0.70
N THR A 13 -12.05 5.95 -0.46
CA THR A 13 -10.67 5.79 0.02
C THR A 13 -9.78 5.63 -1.20
N ARG A 14 -8.76 6.49 -1.32
CA ARG A 14 -7.76 6.40 -2.39
C ARG A 14 -6.59 5.47 -2.00
N ASP A 15 -6.47 5.24 -0.71
CA ASP A 15 -5.32 4.62 -0.08
C ASP A 15 -5.71 3.19 0.33
N LEU A 16 -4.75 2.27 0.22
CA LEU A 16 -4.86 0.90 0.72
C LEU A 16 -4.02 0.78 1.98
N ASP A 17 -4.67 0.53 3.11
CA ASP A 17 -4.02 0.35 4.41
C ASP A 17 -3.76 -1.15 4.67
N LEU A 18 -2.52 -1.51 4.95
CA LEU A 18 -2.08 -2.88 5.22
C LEU A 18 -1.38 -3.00 6.56
N LEU A 19 -1.56 -4.13 7.24
CA LEU A 19 -0.80 -4.49 8.43
C LEU A 19 0.49 -5.20 8.02
N GLY A 20 1.63 -4.66 8.46
CA GLY A 20 2.95 -5.26 8.32
C GLY A 20 3.42 -5.90 9.63
N HIS A 21 4.20 -6.98 9.52
CA HIS A 21 4.87 -7.61 10.65
C HIS A 21 6.38 -7.67 10.43
N GLY A 22 7.13 -7.49 11.51
CA GLY A 22 8.59 -7.45 11.52
C GLY A 22 9.15 -6.10 11.05
N ASP A 23 10.39 -6.12 10.59
CA ASP A 23 11.16 -4.90 10.28
C ASP A 23 10.52 -3.98 9.22
N SER A 24 10.55 -2.67 9.52
CA SER A 24 9.99 -1.57 8.74
C SER A 24 10.89 -1.05 7.61
N SER A 25 11.79 -1.88 7.07
CA SER A 25 12.71 -1.47 6.01
C SER A 25 11.98 -0.98 4.74
N LEU A 26 12.27 0.27 4.38
CA LEU A 26 11.77 0.89 3.15
C LEU A 26 12.20 0.09 1.91
N GLU A 27 13.44 -0.39 1.87
CA GLU A 27 13.96 -1.13 0.72
C GLU A 27 13.29 -2.50 0.58
N LYS A 28 13.00 -3.17 1.70
CA LYS A 28 12.24 -4.42 1.70
C LYS A 28 10.87 -4.21 1.09
N TYR A 29 10.12 -3.18 1.51
CA TYR A 29 8.79 -2.93 0.98
C TYR A 29 8.81 -2.43 -0.46
N ARG A 30 9.77 -1.57 -0.83
CA ARG A 30 9.97 -1.16 -2.23
C ARG A 30 10.15 -2.38 -3.14
N ARG A 31 11.08 -3.27 -2.77
CA ARG A 31 11.37 -4.49 -3.53
C ARG A 31 10.16 -5.43 -3.60
N LEU A 32 9.51 -5.71 -2.47
CA LEU A 32 8.35 -6.59 -2.40
C LEU A 32 7.23 -6.12 -3.33
N PHE A 33 6.91 -4.83 -3.30
CA PHE A 33 5.85 -4.28 -4.15
C PHE A 33 6.25 -4.22 -5.62
N SER A 34 7.53 -3.99 -5.94
CA SER A 34 8.03 -4.16 -7.32
C SER A 34 7.82 -5.60 -7.81
N GLU A 35 8.21 -6.60 -7.01
CA GLU A 35 8.05 -8.03 -7.35
C GLU A 35 6.58 -8.45 -7.52
N ILE A 36 5.67 -7.86 -6.74
CA ILE A 36 4.21 -8.05 -6.89
C ILE A 36 3.71 -7.44 -8.21
N CYS A 37 4.16 -6.25 -8.56
CA CYS A 37 3.78 -5.58 -9.81
C CYS A 37 4.27 -6.31 -11.07
N GLU A 38 5.29 -7.16 -10.95
CA GLU A 38 5.88 -7.94 -12.05
C GLU A 38 5.30 -9.36 -12.17
N GLN A 39 4.33 -9.73 -11.32
CA GLN A 39 3.71 -11.05 -11.40
C GLN A 39 3.04 -11.27 -12.76
N THR A 40 3.30 -12.43 -13.36
CA THR A 40 2.63 -12.84 -14.59
C THR A 40 1.21 -13.27 -14.27
N VAL A 41 0.23 -12.54 -14.78
CA VAL A 41 -1.21 -12.79 -14.59
C VAL A 41 -1.89 -12.94 -15.96
N GLU A 42 -3.11 -13.49 -15.96
CA GLU A 42 -3.99 -13.37 -17.13
C GLU A 42 -4.26 -11.89 -17.42
N ASP A 43 -4.38 -11.53 -18.70
CA ASP A 43 -4.61 -10.13 -19.09
C ASP A 43 -5.98 -9.64 -18.58
N ASP A 44 -5.94 -8.86 -17.50
CA ASP A 44 -7.09 -8.26 -16.83
C ASP A 44 -7.26 -6.77 -17.17
N GLY A 45 -6.43 -6.25 -18.10
CA GLY A 45 -6.40 -4.85 -18.50
C GLY A 45 -5.69 -3.92 -17.51
N LEU A 46 -5.04 -4.43 -16.46
CA LEU A 46 -4.24 -3.65 -15.54
C LEU A 46 -2.74 -3.76 -15.87
N ASN A 47 -2.04 -2.64 -15.82
CA ASN A 47 -0.59 -2.59 -16.02
C ASN A 47 0.06 -1.78 -14.90
N PHE A 48 0.93 -2.42 -14.13
CA PHE A 48 1.64 -1.81 -13.02
C PHE A 48 3.10 -1.53 -13.41
N MET A 49 3.54 -0.27 -13.29
CA MET A 49 4.91 0.13 -13.61
C MET A 49 5.84 -0.10 -12.41
N ALA A 50 6.38 -1.31 -12.29
CA ALA A 50 7.22 -1.73 -11.16
C ALA A 50 8.45 -0.84 -10.90
N ASN A 51 9.02 -0.25 -11.95
CA ASN A 51 10.15 0.68 -11.88
C ASN A 51 9.79 2.05 -11.26
N THR A 52 8.50 2.32 -11.02
CA THR A 52 8.02 3.54 -10.37
C THR A 52 7.71 3.36 -8.88
N VAL A 53 7.85 2.14 -8.35
CA VAL A 53 7.61 1.83 -6.94
C VAL A 53 8.69 2.46 -6.08
N ALA A 54 8.26 3.26 -5.11
CA ALA A 54 9.09 3.89 -4.08
C ALA A 54 8.47 3.68 -2.70
N ALA A 55 9.29 3.78 -1.65
CA ALA A 55 8.85 3.68 -0.26
C ALA A 55 9.42 4.84 0.57
N GLU A 56 8.60 5.39 1.46
CA GLU A 56 8.99 6.45 2.41
C GLU A 56 8.46 6.13 3.82
N GLY A 57 9.22 6.50 4.84
CA GLY A 57 8.74 6.42 6.22
C GLY A 57 7.64 7.45 6.46
N ILE A 58 6.61 7.06 7.19
CA ILE A 58 5.59 7.97 7.69
C ILE A 58 6.09 8.48 9.04
N LYS A 59 6.36 9.78 9.13
CA LYS A 59 6.56 10.44 10.43
C LYS A 59 5.18 10.82 10.95
N ASP A 60 4.68 10.05 11.90
CA ASP A 60 3.55 10.46 12.72
C ASP A 60 4.04 10.81 14.13
N ASP A 61 3.30 11.68 14.83
CA ASP A 61 3.50 12.01 16.24
C ASP A 61 3.04 10.86 17.18
N GLU A 62 2.76 9.67 16.64
CA GLU A 62 2.31 8.48 17.36
C GLU A 62 3.38 7.37 17.36
N ASP A 63 3.30 6.47 18.34
CA ASP A 63 4.32 5.44 18.67
C ASP A 63 4.54 4.34 17.61
N TYR A 64 4.11 4.50 16.35
CA TYR A 64 4.28 3.49 15.29
C TYR A 64 5.08 3.99 14.08
N GLU A 65 6.03 3.18 13.64
CA GLU A 65 6.76 3.40 12.39
C GLU A 65 5.96 2.85 11.20
N GLY A 66 5.28 3.74 10.47
CA GLY A 66 4.60 3.41 9.22
C GLY A 66 5.50 3.53 7.99
N VAL A 67 5.19 2.77 6.94
CA VAL A 67 5.82 2.86 5.61
C VAL A 67 4.76 3.13 4.56
N ARG A 68 4.94 4.19 3.78
CA ARG A 68 4.13 4.46 2.58
C ARG A 68 4.86 3.96 1.34
N VAL A 69 4.18 3.17 0.53
CA VAL A 69 4.64 2.72 -0.79
C VAL A 69 3.81 3.41 -1.87
N PHE A 70 4.43 3.92 -2.92
CA PHE A 70 3.70 4.59 -4.00
C PHE A 70 4.32 4.33 -5.37
N GLY A 71 3.50 4.44 -6.40
CA GLY A 71 3.92 4.31 -7.80
C GLY A 71 2.89 4.91 -8.75
N THR A 72 3.11 4.77 -10.05
CA THR A 72 2.26 5.38 -11.10
C THR A 72 0.81 4.85 -11.07
N THR A 73 0.59 3.69 -10.45
CA THR A 73 -0.72 3.04 -10.33
C THR A 73 -1.49 3.42 -9.04
N GLY A 74 -0.89 4.14 -8.08
CA GLY A 74 -1.55 4.53 -6.84
C GLY A 74 -0.62 4.64 -5.63
N LYS A 75 -1.20 4.90 -4.46
CA LYS A 75 -0.50 4.95 -3.16
C LYS A 75 -1.03 3.85 -2.25
N VAL A 76 -0.11 3.14 -1.60
CA VAL A 76 -0.37 2.06 -0.62
C VAL A 76 0.34 2.43 0.68
N TYR A 77 -0.29 2.15 1.81
CA TYR A 77 0.19 2.51 3.14
C TYR A 77 0.29 1.22 3.96
N ILE A 78 1.42 1.02 4.63
CA ILE A 78 1.70 -0.18 5.42
C ILE A 78 2.08 0.28 6.81
N PHE A 79 1.34 -0.16 7.82
CA PHE A 79 1.65 0.11 9.21
C PHE A 79 2.28 -1.16 9.79
N ALA A 80 3.56 -1.10 10.15
CA ALA A 80 4.18 -2.20 10.87
C ALA A 80 3.78 -2.09 12.34
N ASN A 81 3.07 -3.10 12.86
CA ASN A 81 2.77 -3.15 14.29
C ASN A 81 3.78 -4.08 14.97
N GLU A 82 4.66 -3.51 15.80
CA GLU A 82 5.38 -4.31 16.80
C GLU A 82 4.38 -4.69 17.89
N LEU A 83 3.73 -5.85 17.72
CA LEU A 83 3.10 -6.54 18.84
C LEU A 83 4.23 -6.97 19.79
N HIS A 84 4.55 -6.11 20.76
CA HIS A 84 5.13 -6.56 22.00
C HIS A 84 4.13 -7.51 22.66
N ALA A 85 4.39 -8.81 22.51
CA ALA A 85 3.82 -9.86 23.35
C ALA A 85 4.52 -9.87 24.72
#